data_AF-A0A838UBG2-F1
#
_entry.id   AF-A0A838UBG2-F1
#
_cell.length_a   1.000
_cell.length_b   1.000
_cell.length_c   1.000
_cell.angle_alpha   90.00
_cell.angle_beta   90.00
_cell.angle_gamma   90.00
#
_symmetry.space_group_name_H-M   'P 1'
#
loop_
_entity.id
_entity.type
_entity.pdbx_description
1 polymer ?
#
loop_
_entity_poly.entity_id
_entity_poly.type
_entity_poly.pdbx_seq_one_letter_code
_entity_poly.pdbx_strand_id
1 'polypeptide(L)'
;MRAAREEPGLGPAARRFGGLMLGSMGVVFGDIGTSPIYGFKTAARQAARGAIGEAEIFGVLSLMLWALIIVVTVKYVTFLMRADNNGEGGILSLMALAQGALG
;
A
#
# COMPACT_ATOMS: atom_id res chain seq x y z
N MET A 1 35.96 -33.89 -4.80
CA MET A 1 35.91 -32.45 -5.14
C MET A 1 34.45 -32.10 -5.44
N ARG A 2 33.89 -31.07 -4.78
CA ARG A 2 32.46 -30.71 -4.79
C ARG A 2 31.99 -30.33 -6.20
N ALA A 3 30.89 -30.95 -6.66
CA ALA A 3 30.16 -30.53 -7.85
C ALA A 3 29.59 -29.11 -7.61
N ALA A 4 29.88 -28.19 -8.53
CA ALA A 4 29.26 -26.88 -8.57
C ALA A 4 27.76 -27.06 -8.86
N ARG A 5 26.93 -26.62 -7.93
CA ARG A 5 25.48 -26.62 -8.05
C ARG A 5 25.12 -25.51 -9.03
N GLU A 6 24.61 -25.85 -10.20
CA GLU A 6 24.06 -24.86 -11.13
C GLU A 6 22.78 -24.29 -10.52
N GLU A 7 22.80 -23.00 -10.18
CA GLU A 7 21.63 -22.26 -9.71
C GLU A 7 20.66 -22.06 -10.89
N PRO A 8 19.40 -22.50 -10.81
CA PRO A 8 18.45 -22.31 -11.90
C PRO A 8 18.12 -20.82 -12.05
N GLY A 9 18.73 -20.19 -13.05
CA GLY A 9 18.45 -18.81 -13.42
C GLY A 9 17.00 -18.62 -13.82
N LEU A 10 16.32 -17.69 -13.15
CA LEU A 10 14.92 -17.36 -13.39
C LEU A 10 14.71 -17.00 -14.89
N GLY A 11 13.88 -17.75 -15.60
CA GLY A 11 13.68 -17.58 -17.04
C GLY A 11 13.23 -16.17 -17.44
N PRO A 12 13.49 -15.71 -18.68
CA PRO A 12 13.20 -14.33 -19.13
C PRO A 12 11.76 -13.88 -18.91
N ALA A 13 10.80 -14.80 -19.00
CA ALA A 13 9.38 -14.55 -18.72
C ALA A 13 9.12 -14.22 -17.24
N ALA A 14 9.72 -14.96 -16.32
CA ALA A 14 9.59 -14.73 -14.88
C ALA A 14 10.29 -13.43 -14.44
N ARG A 15 11.40 -13.04 -15.10
CA ARG A 15 12.03 -11.72 -14.88
C ARG A 15 11.15 -10.56 -15.36
N ARG A 16 10.46 -10.71 -16.49
CA ARG A 16 9.48 -9.74 -17.00
C ARG A 16 8.26 -9.64 -16.09
N PHE A 17 7.74 -10.77 -15.61
CA PHE A 17 6.64 -10.82 -14.66
C PHE A 17 6.98 -10.13 -13.34
N GLY A 18 8.18 -10.38 -12.79
CA GLY A 18 8.65 -9.68 -11.59
C GLY A 18 8.71 -8.16 -11.77
N GLY A 19 9.15 -7.69 -12.94
CA GLY A 19 9.14 -6.25 -13.27
C GLY A 19 7.74 -5.66 -13.37
N LEU A 20 6.79 -6.37 -13.98
CA LEU A 20 5.39 -5.95 -14.07
C LEU A 20 4.70 -5.92 -12.70
N MET A 21 4.96 -6.92 -11.86
CA MET A 21 4.47 -6.96 -10.48
C MET A 21 4.98 -5.76 -9.68
N LEU A 22 6.28 -5.48 -9.74
CA LEU A 22 6.88 -4.35 -9.03
C LEU A 22 6.35 -3.01 -9.55
N GLY A 23 6.15 -2.87 -10.86
CA GLY A 23 5.50 -1.71 -11.46
C GLY A 23 4.06 -1.53 -11.01
N SER A 24 3.25 -2.60 -11.01
CA SER A 24 1.84 -2.54 -10.57
C SER A 24 1.70 -2.18 -9.09
N MET A 25 2.56 -2.74 -8.22
CA MET A 25 2.62 -2.36 -6.81
C MET A 25 2.99 -0.88 -6.67
N GLY A 26 3.99 -0.40 -7.41
CA GLY A 26 4.40 1.01 -7.40
C GLY A 26 3.28 1.97 -7.78
N VAL A 27 2.47 1.64 -8.80
CA VAL A 27 1.32 2.45 -9.21
C VAL A 27 0.24 2.48 -8.10
N VAL A 28 -0.11 1.33 -7.54
CA VAL A 28 -1.16 1.23 -6.50
C VAL A 28 -0.74 1.96 -5.22
N PHE A 29 0.48 1.72 -4.72
CA PHE A 29 0.97 2.43 -3.53
C PHE A 29 1.16 3.93 -3.79
N GLY A 30 1.51 4.31 -5.02
CA GLY A 30 1.58 5.71 -5.45
C GLY A 30 0.22 6.40 -5.36
N ASP A 31 -0.83 5.79 -5.91
CA ASP A 31 -2.20 6.34 -5.88
C ASP A 31 -2.71 6.52 -4.43
N ILE A 32 -2.46 5.55 -3.56
CA ILE A 32 -2.83 5.60 -2.12
C ILE A 32 -2.16 6.77 -1.40
N GLY A 33 -0.92 7.10 -1.77
CA GLY A 33 -0.12 8.15 -1.14
C GLY A 33 -0.42 9.58 -1.62
N THR A 34 -1.04 9.75 -2.79
CA THR A 34 -1.29 11.09 -3.37
C THR A 34 -2.23 11.94 -2.50
N SER A 35 -3.31 11.36 -1.97
CA SER A 35 -4.30 12.10 -1.21
C SER A 35 -3.75 12.63 0.14
N PRO A 36 -3.04 11.83 0.95
CA PRO A 36 -2.37 12.32 2.16
C PRO A 36 -1.33 13.42 1.89
N ILE A 37 -0.52 13.31 0.83
CA ILE A 37 0.53 14.32 0.55
C ILE A 37 -0.06 15.66 0.11
N TYR A 38 -1.20 15.68 -0.59
CA TYR A 38 -1.94 16.92 -0.89
C TYR A 38 -2.60 17.51 0.35
N GLY A 39 -3.15 16.66 1.23
CA GLY A 39 -3.66 17.07 2.54
C GLY A 39 -2.57 17.71 3.40
N PHE A 40 -1.39 17.08 3.47
CA PHE A 40 -0.22 17.60 4.15
C PHE A 40 0.23 18.94 3.57
N LYS A 41 0.37 19.07 2.24
CA LYS A 41 0.75 20.33 1.60
C LYS A 41 -0.19 21.46 1.99
N THR A 42 -1.49 21.17 2.13
CA THR A 42 -2.49 22.15 2.54
C THR A 42 -2.36 22.49 4.03
N ALA A 43 -2.20 21.49 4.90
CA ALA A 43 -1.99 21.68 6.33
C ALA A 43 -0.68 22.43 6.64
N ALA A 44 0.42 22.07 6.00
CA ALA A 44 1.72 22.73 6.13
C ALA A 44 1.68 24.18 5.63
N ARG A 45 0.96 24.47 4.54
CA ARG A 45 0.73 25.84 4.08
C ARG A 45 -0.08 26.66 5.07
N GLN A 46 -1.04 26.06 5.77
CA GLN A 46 -1.81 26.75 6.80
C GLN A 46 -0.96 26.96 8.07
N ALA A 47 -0.14 25.99 8.47
CA ALA A 47 0.80 26.12 9.58
C ALA A 47 1.88 27.19 9.30
N ALA A 48 2.35 27.29 8.06
CA ALA A 48 3.31 28.29 7.61
C ALA A 48 2.77 29.74 7.58
N ARG A 49 1.46 29.95 7.79
CA ARG A 49 0.90 31.29 8.03
C ARG A 49 1.09 31.76 9.47
N GLY A 50 1.51 30.88 10.38
CA GLY A 50 2.01 31.20 11.72
C GLY A 50 3.54 31.20 11.78
N ALA A 51 4.13 31.34 12.98
CA ALA A 51 5.57 31.20 13.16
C ALA A 51 6.00 29.76 12.88
N ILE A 52 6.87 29.54 11.90
CA ILE A 52 7.40 28.21 11.57
C ILE A 52 8.47 27.87 12.61
N GLY A 53 8.07 27.27 13.73
CA GLY A 53 8.97 26.63 14.68
C GLY A 53 9.29 25.19 14.30
N GLU A 54 10.36 24.63 14.86
CA GLU A 54 10.66 23.20 14.74
C GLU A 54 9.51 22.32 15.21
N ALA A 55 8.78 22.76 16.26
CA ALA A 55 7.64 22.06 16.82
C ALA A 55 6.50 21.88 15.82
N GLU A 56 6.19 22.92 15.02
CA GLU A 56 5.18 22.83 13.96
C GLU A 56 5.61 21.82 12.88
N ILE A 57 6.88 21.83 12.47
CA ILE A 57 7.38 20.91 11.43
C ILE A 57 7.24 19.45 11.89
N PHE A 58 7.73 19.14 13.10
CA PHE A 58 7.60 17.80 13.67
C PHE A 58 6.14 17.43 13.93
N GLY A 59 5.29 18.39 14.29
CA GLY A 59 3.86 18.20 14.47
C GLY A 59 3.15 17.79 13.18
N VAL A 60 3.37 18.50 12.08
CA VAL A 60 2.73 18.16 10.79
C VAL A 60 3.29 16.83 10.24
N LEU A 61 4.59 16.55 10.39
CA LEU A 61 5.18 15.26 10.00
C LEU A 61 4.58 14.08 10.79
N SER A 62 4.44 14.23 12.11
CA SER A 62 3.82 13.22 12.97
C SER A 62 2.36 12.99 12.59
N LEU A 63 1.59 14.06 12.37
CA LEU A 63 0.20 13.97 11.91
C LEU A 63 0.10 13.24 10.56
N MET A 64 1.03 13.47 9.64
CA MET A 64 1.05 12.78 8.34
C MET A 64 1.33 11.28 8.50
N LEU A 65 2.31 10.92 9.32
CA LEU A 65 2.64 9.54 9.62
C LEU A 65 1.44 8.82 10.24
N TRP A 66 0.85 9.40 11.28
CA TRP A 66 -0.31 8.83 11.98
C TRP A 66 -1.54 8.74 11.07
N ALA A 67 -1.82 9.77 10.27
CA ALA A 67 -2.92 9.74 9.31
C ALA A 67 -2.73 8.62 8.27
N LEU A 68 -1.50 8.40 7.77
CA LEU A 68 -1.24 7.35 6.81
C LEU A 68 -1.39 5.94 7.43
N ILE A 69 -0.89 5.74 8.65
CA ILE A 69 -1.07 4.50 9.40
C ILE A 69 -2.56 4.23 9.66
N ILE A 70 -3.31 5.23 10.10
CA ILE A 70 -4.74 5.09 10.38
C ILE A 70 -5.53 4.84 9.10
N VAL A 71 -5.29 5.59 8.02
CA VAL A 71 -5.98 5.36 6.75
C VAL A 71 -5.66 3.97 6.20
N VAL A 72 -4.40 3.53 6.21
CA VAL A 72 -4.05 2.18 5.73
C VAL A 72 -4.69 1.12 6.63
N THR A 73 -4.59 1.25 7.94
CA THR A 73 -5.15 0.27 8.87
C THR A 73 -6.69 0.23 8.80
N VAL A 74 -7.36 1.36 8.93
CA VAL A 74 -8.82 1.42 9.01
C VAL A 74 -9.48 1.25 7.64
N LYS A 75 -8.95 1.83 6.56
CA LYS A 75 -9.55 1.65 5.24
C LYS A 75 -9.22 0.27 4.66
N TYR A 76 -7.99 -0.21 4.81
CA TYR A 76 -7.55 -1.43 4.13
C TYR A 76 -7.60 -2.65 5.03
N VAL A 77 -7.10 -2.62 6.26
CA VAL A 77 -7.14 -3.82 7.14
C VAL A 77 -8.58 -4.15 7.49
N THR A 78 -9.44 -3.19 7.84
CA THR A 78 -10.85 -3.50 8.14
C THR A 78 -11.64 -3.97 6.92
N PHE A 79 -11.32 -3.52 5.71
CA PHE A 79 -12.03 -4.00 4.50
C PHE A 79 -11.49 -5.38 4.06
N LEU A 80 -10.17 -5.57 4.12
CA LEU A 80 -9.50 -6.82 3.76
C LEU A 80 -9.77 -7.94 4.77
N MET A 81 -9.82 -7.63 6.07
CA MET A 81 -10.09 -8.60 7.15
C MET A 81 -11.59 -8.81 7.39
N ARG A 82 -12.48 -7.94 6.90
CA ARG A 82 -13.94 -8.18 6.94
C ARG A 82 -14.45 -8.95 5.73
N ALA A 83 -13.69 -9.01 4.64
CA ALA A 83 -13.95 -9.89 3.51
C ALA A 83 -13.47 -11.33 3.81
N ASP A 84 -13.78 -11.82 5.00
CA ASP A 84 -13.49 -13.18 5.44
C ASP A 84 -14.75 -14.01 5.28
N ASN A 85 -14.79 -14.84 4.24
CA ASN A 85 -15.88 -15.76 3.97
C ASN A 85 -15.52 -17.13 4.55
N ASN A 86 -16.01 -17.40 5.76
CA ASN A 86 -16.08 -18.75 6.33
C ASN A 86 -14.74 -19.52 6.40
N GLY A 87 -13.62 -18.82 6.68
CA GLY A 87 -12.33 -19.45 6.98
C GLY A 87 -11.25 -19.33 5.89
N GLU A 88 -11.52 -18.66 4.77
CA GLU A 88 -10.53 -18.34 3.73
C GLU A 88 -10.41 -16.82 3.53
N GLY A 89 -9.97 -16.12 4.59
CA GLY A 89 -9.81 -14.67 4.58
C GLY A 89 -8.99 -14.15 3.41
N GLY A 90 -9.57 -13.19 2.66
CA GLY A 90 -8.88 -12.45 1.61
C GLY A 90 -9.51 -12.54 0.22
N ILE A 91 -8.70 -12.26 -0.79
CA ILE A 91 -9.10 -12.03 -2.20
C ILE A 91 -9.88 -13.22 -2.82
N LEU A 92 -9.66 -14.44 -2.32
CA LEU A 92 -10.37 -15.67 -2.74
C LEU A 92 -11.85 -15.67 -2.33
N SER A 93 -12.16 -15.11 -1.15
CA SER A 93 -13.54 -14.86 -0.69
C SER A 93 -14.29 -13.92 -1.64
N LEU A 94 -13.63 -12.84 -2.08
CA LEU A 94 -14.21 -11.83 -2.98
C LEU A 94 -14.45 -12.38 -4.39
N MET A 95 -13.54 -13.21 -4.90
CA MET A 95 -13.73 -13.93 -6.17
C MET A 95 -14.92 -14.89 -6.10
N ALA A 96 -15.06 -15.64 -5.02
CA ALA A 96 -16.18 -16.57 -4.83
C ALA A 96 -17.55 -15.84 -4.78
N LEU A 97 -17.64 -14.71 -4.09
CA LEU A 97 -18.85 -13.88 -4.03
C LEU A 97 -19.19 -13.21 -5.36
N ALA A 98 -18.19 -12.71 -6.08
CA ALA A 98 -18.40 -12.12 -7.42
C ALA A 98 -18.87 -13.18 -8.43
N GLN A 99 -18.31 -14.40 -8.39
CA GLN A 99 -18.77 -15.49 -9.23
C GLN A 99 -20.16 -16.00 -8.84
N GLY A 100 -20.52 -15.98 -7.55
CA GLY A 100 -21.86 -16.35 -7.09
C GLY A 100 -22.96 -15.31 -7.41
N ALA A 101 -22.61 -14.04 -7.61
CA ALA A 101 -23.54 -12.98 -8.01
C ALA A 101 -23.70 -12.83 -9.54
N LEU A 102 -22.82 -13.47 -10.32
CA LEU A 102 -22.82 -13.49 -11.79
C LEU A 102 -23.36 -14.79 -12.39
N GLY A 103 -23.80 -15.74 -11.55
CA GLY A 103 -24.55 -16.95 -11.93
C GLY A 103 -25.99 -16.87 -11.46
#